data_AF-H0HVF8-F1
#
_entry.id   AF-H0HVF8-F1
#
_cell.length_a   1.000
_cell.length_b   1.000
_cell.length_c   1.000
_cell.angle_alpha   90.00
_cell.angle_beta   90.00
_cell.angle_gamma   90.00
#
_symmetry.space_group_name_H-M   'P 1'
#
loop_
_entity.id
_entity.type
_entity.pdbx_description
1 polymer ?
#
loop_
_entity_poly.entity_id
_entity_poly.type
_entity_poly.pdbx_seq_one_letter_code
_entity_poly.pdbx_strand_id
1 'polypeptide(L)'
;MTYRINNFPTVGMKGVYDIGILSDYLNSLPADEVGQSGLMLFNLTRLNDFVNEFAAAVALLELVDQLEMMVLLDQTQEELAYTKNRHANRLWQEMAGRDAAMTVYQYRHTLDGIRKSMPHVPTMAASIRQACLRDAWRALLRDFPNDLARHAAGHRGEDIASPEKFKSHAVDRTTYHLPHMDGRTYRFTYKGAAHELLVDHPSRLKLKEVTRSVYAAFPVLDGKLPPM
;
A
#
# COMPACT_ATOMS: atom_id res chain seq x y z
N MET A 1 -12.23 36.23 -0.60
CA MET A 1 -12.99 34.99 -0.33
C MET A 1 -12.08 34.06 0.45
N THR A 2 -12.22 34.03 1.77
CA THR A 2 -11.31 33.31 2.67
C THR A 2 -11.86 31.90 2.87
N TYR A 3 -11.28 30.89 2.21
CA TYR A 3 -11.60 29.50 2.48
C TYR A 3 -11.11 29.16 3.89
N ARG A 4 -12.00 29.15 4.88
CA ARG A 4 -11.71 28.54 6.19
C ARG A 4 -11.70 27.03 6.00
N ILE A 5 -10.51 26.46 5.84
CA ILE A 5 -10.30 25.01 5.93
C ILE A 5 -10.39 24.64 7.42
N ASN A 6 -11.61 24.47 7.93
CA ASN A 6 -11.86 24.25 9.37
C ASN A 6 -12.21 22.81 9.74
N ASN A 7 -11.95 21.83 8.87
CA ASN A 7 -12.22 20.43 9.16
C ASN A 7 -10.92 19.62 9.06
N PHE A 8 -9.97 19.89 9.94
CA PHE A 8 -8.92 18.91 10.18
C PHE A 8 -9.55 17.67 10.80
N PRO A 9 -9.17 16.45 10.37
CA PRO A 9 -9.69 15.24 10.95
C PRO A 9 -9.35 15.18 12.45
N THR A 10 -10.35 14.99 13.31
CA THR A 10 -10.17 14.85 14.76
C THR A 10 -9.97 13.39 15.12
N VAL A 11 -9.08 13.11 16.09
CA VAL A 11 -8.91 11.78 16.68
C VAL A 11 -10.27 11.18 17.07
N GLY A 12 -10.53 9.95 16.63
CA GLY A 12 -11.80 9.25 16.87
C GLY A 12 -12.84 9.43 15.76
N MET A 13 -12.61 10.32 14.78
CA MET A 13 -13.39 10.29 13.53
C MET A 13 -13.11 8.97 12.78
N LYS A 14 -14.10 8.49 12.02
CA LYS A 14 -13.92 7.29 11.19
C LYS A 14 -12.74 7.50 10.22
N GLY A 15 -11.72 6.67 10.33
CA GLY A 15 -10.47 6.78 9.55
C GLY A 15 -9.35 7.58 10.22
N VAL A 16 -9.56 8.13 11.43
CA VAL A 16 -8.55 8.85 12.22
C VAL A 16 -8.30 8.10 13.52
N TYR A 17 -7.25 7.28 13.54
CA TYR A 17 -6.90 6.46 14.69
C TYR A 17 -5.68 7.01 15.42
N ASP A 18 -5.76 7.14 16.74
CA ASP A 18 -4.67 7.63 17.58
C ASP A 18 -4.10 6.49 18.40
N ILE A 19 -2.77 6.33 18.33
CA ILE A 19 -2.02 5.37 19.13
C ILE A 19 -2.13 5.67 20.64
N GLY A 20 -2.54 6.88 21.02
CA GLY A 20 -2.82 7.27 22.40
C GLY A 20 -3.86 6.38 23.09
N ILE A 21 -4.78 5.76 22.34
CA ILE A 21 -5.74 4.77 22.88
C ILE A 21 -5.04 3.53 23.44
N LEU A 22 -3.82 3.25 22.99
CA LEU A 22 -2.99 2.13 23.45
C LEU A 22 -2.03 2.52 24.59
N SER A 23 -2.05 3.76 25.06
CA SER A 23 -1.14 4.24 26.12
C SER A 23 -1.30 3.46 27.43
N ASP A 24 -2.53 3.19 27.87
CA ASP A 24 -2.79 2.39 29.07
C ASP A 24 -2.21 0.97 28.95
N TYR A 25 -2.30 0.37 27.76
CA TYR A 25 -1.70 -0.94 27.52
C TYR A 25 -0.17 -0.87 27.53
N LEU A 26 0.43 0.13 26.87
CA LEU A 26 1.89 0.32 26.89
C LEU A 26 2.42 0.55 28.31
N ASN A 27 1.72 1.33 29.12
CA ASN A 27 2.08 1.61 30.51
C ASN A 27 1.97 0.39 31.42
N SER A 28 1.27 -0.67 30.99
CA SER A 28 1.16 -1.93 31.72
C SER A 28 2.30 -2.92 31.44
N LEU A 29 3.17 -2.63 30.46
CA LEU A 29 4.27 -3.51 30.06
C LEU A 29 5.54 -3.27 30.89
N PRO A 30 6.46 -4.24 30.97
CA PRO A 30 7.79 -4.02 31.54
C PRO A 30 8.51 -2.83 30.88
N ALA A 31 9.19 -2.01 31.69
CA ALA A 31 9.78 -0.75 31.23
C ALA A 31 10.77 -0.90 30.07
N ASP A 32 11.50 -2.02 30.02
CA ASP A 32 12.43 -2.39 28.97
C ASP A 32 11.75 -2.86 27.67
N GLU A 33 10.48 -3.28 27.72
CA GLU A 33 9.68 -3.66 26.55
C GLU A 33 8.91 -2.48 25.92
N VAL A 34 8.68 -1.39 26.66
CA VAL A 34 7.77 -0.30 26.24
C VAL A 34 8.14 0.27 24.88
N GLY A 35 9.42 0.55 24.63
CA GLY A 35 9.87 1.14 23.37
C GLY A 35 9.61 0.25 22.16
N GLN A 36 10.00 -1.04 22.24
CA GLN A 36 9.80 -1.99 21.15
C GLN A 36 8.32 -2.34 20.97
N SER A 37 7.56 -2.40 22.06
CA SER A 37 6.11 -2.59 22.01
C SER A 37 5.41 -1.42 21.34
N GLY A 38 5.82 -0.18 21.64
CA GLY A 38 5.31 1.02 20.96
C GLY A 38 5.53 0.98 19.45
N LEU A 39 6.72 0.59 19.00
CA LEU A 39 7.01 0.42 17.57
C LEU A 39 6.18 -0.70 16.93
N MET A 40 5.98 -1.82 17.63
CA MET A 40 5.15 -2.91 17.12
C MET A 40 3.68 -2.49 17.01
N LEU A 41 3.14 -1.76 17.98
CA LEU A 41 1.79 -1.21 17.94
C LEU A 41 1.63 -0.18 16.82
N PHE A 42 2.61 0.70 16.62
CA PHE A 42 2.62 1.62 15.48
C PHE A 42 2.60 0.87 14.14
N ASN A 43 3.38 -0.20 14.02
CA ASN A 43 3.35 -1.02 12.80
C ASN A 43 2.00 -1.72 12.61
N LEU A 44 1.36 -2.20 13.69
CA LEU A 44 0.03 -2.78 13.61
C LEU A 44 -1.02 -1.78 13.14
N THR A 45 -1.00 -0.53 13.63
CA THR A 45 -1.91 0.51 13.15
C THR A 45 -1.64 0.88 11.70
N ARG A 46 -0.37 0.98 11.28
CA ARG A 46 0.01 1.26 9.88
C ARG A 46 -0.51 0.24 8.87
N LEU A 47 -0.73 -1.01 9.25
CA LEU A 47 -1.35 -2.00 8.35
C LEU A 47 -2.74 -1.56 7.86
N ASN A 48 -3.53 -0.88 8.69
CA ASN A 48 -4.80 -0.29 8.29
C ASN A 48 -4.61 0.86 7.31
N ASP A 49 -3.62 1.72 7.57
CA ASP A 49 -3.35 2.87 6.71
C ASP A 49 -3.02 2.41 5.29
N PHE A 50 -2.22 1.36 5.13
CA PHE A 50 -1.94 0.78 3.83
C PHE A 50 -3.20 0.24 3.12
N VAL A 51 -4.17 -0.32 3.83
CA VAL A 51 -5.45 -0.71 3.22
C VAL A 51 -6.20 0.52 2.68
N ASN A 52 -6.13 1.65 3.39
CA ASN A 52 -6.78 2.90 2.99
C ASN A 52 -6.02 3.64 1.89
N GLU A 53 -4.69 3.62 1.91
CA GLU A 53 -3.83 4.13 0.83
C GLU A 53 -4.10 3.36 -0.48
N PHE A 54 -4.24 2.03 -0.41
CA PHE A 54 -4.64 1.23 -1.57
C PHE A 54 -6.06 1.60 -2.05
N ALA A 55 -6.98 1.85 -1.12
CA ALA A 55 -8.33 2.30 -1.45
C ALA A 55 -8.31 3.67 -2.16
N ALA A 56 -7.43 4.58 -1.74
CA ALA A 56 -7.25 5.88 -2.37
C ALA A 56 -6.72 5.74 -3.81
N ALA A 57 -5.80 4.81 -4.06
CA ALA A 57 -5.34 4.50 -5.41
C ALA A 57 -6.48 3.97 -6.30
N VAL A 58 -7.34 3.07 -5.78
CA VAL A 58 -8.54 2.60 -6.51
C VAL A 58 -9.50 3.74 -6.82
N ALA A 59 -9.78 4.61 -5.84
CA ALA A 59 -10.66 5.76 -6.01
C ALA A 59 -10.10 6.79 -7.01
N LEU A 60 -8.78 6.97 -7.06
CA LEU A 60 -8.14 7.82 -8.05
C LEU A 60 -8.35 7.29 -9.47
N LEU A 61 -8.24 5.98 -9.69
CA LEU A 61 -8.53 5.38 -10.99
C LEU A 61 -10.01 5.55 -11.39
N GLU A 62 -10.94 5.37 -10.46
CA GLU A 62 -12.37 5.63 -10.72
C GLU A 62 -12.65 7.10 -11.08
N LEU A 63 -11.97 8.04 -10.42
CA LEU A 63 -12.06 9.45 -10.76
C LEU A 63 -11.50 9.73 -12.16
N VAL A 64 -10.36 9.11 -12.51
CA VAL A 64 -9.78 9.28 -13.85
C VAL A 64 -10.72 8.72 -14.92
N ASP A 65 -11.36 7.56 -14.69
CA ASP A 65 -12.33 7.01 -15.64
C ASP A 65 -13.50 7.99 -15.90
N GLN A 66 -13.99 8.66 -14.86
CA GLN A 66 -15.02 9.70 -14.99
C GLN A 66 -14.52 10.91 -15.80
N LEU A 67 -13.30 11.38 -15.52
CA LEU A 67 -12.69 12.50 -16.23
C LEU A 67 -12.41 12.16 -17.69
N GLU A 68 -12.01 10.93 -17.99
CA GLU A 68 -11.78 10.47 -19.35
C GLU A 68 -13.07 10.49 -20.17
N MET A 69 -14.20 10.06 -19.58
CA MET A 69 -15.52 10.24 -20.21
C MET A 69 -15.86 11.70 -20.47
N MET A 70 -15.59 12.60 -19.53
CA MET A 70 -15.84 14.04 -19.72
C MET A 70 -15.01 14.62 -20.86
N VAL A 71 -13.73 14.26 -20.96
CA VAL A 71 -12.83 14.69 -22.04
C VAL A 71 -13.29 14.17 -23.40
N LEU A 72 -13.85 12.97 -23.47
CA LEU A 72 -14.38 12.40 -24.72
C LEU A 72 -15.70 13.05 -25.16
N LEU A 73 -16.51 13.54 -24.22
CA LEU A 73 -17.78 14.21 -24.50
C LEU A 73 -17.63 15.68 -24.87
N ASP A 74 -16.50 16.31 -24.55
CA ASP A 74 -16.23 17.69 -24.91
C ASP A 74 -16.05 17.83 -26.42
N GLN A 75 -17.01 18.51 -27.06
CA GLN A 75 -17.07 18.73 -28.51
C GLN A 75 -16.13 19.86 -28.97
N THR A 76 -15.56 20.63 -28.03
CA THR A 76 -14.57 21.65 -28.35
C THR A 76 -13.20 21.01 -28.45
N GLN A 77 -12.96 20.29 -29.55
CA GLN A 77 -11.67 19.69 -29.88
C GLN A 77 -10.60 20.73 -30.24
N GLU A 78 -10.38 21.75 -29.39
CA GLU A 78 -9.11 22.46 -29.43
C GLU A 78 -8.01 21.45 -29.08
N GLU A 79 -7.20 21.10 -30.10
CA GLU A 79 -6.25 19.99 -30.06
C GLU A 79 -5.33 20.02 -28.82
N LEU A 80 -4.95 21.23 -28.36
CA LEU A 80 -4.06 21.41 -27.23
C LEU A 80 -4.73 21.10 -25.87
N ALA A 81 -5.95 21.55 -25.64
CA ALA A 81 -6.66 21.32 -24.38
C ALA A 81 -6.99 19.83 -24.21
N TYR A 82 -7.49 19.22 -25.29
CA TYR A 82 -7.73 17.78 -25.35
C TYR A 82 -6.47 16.97 -25.05
N THR A 83 -5.35 17.27 -25.72
CA THR A 83 -4.07 16.55 -25.52
C THR A 83 -3.55 16.70 -24.10
N LYS A 84 -3.63 17.91 -23.51
CA LYS A 84 -3.24 18.17 -22.12
C LYS A 84 -4.05 17.35 -21.13
N ASN A 85 -5.37 17.33 -21.27
CA ASN A 85 -6.26 16.60 -20.37
C ASN A 85 -6.04 15.08 -20.48
N ARG A 86 -5.92 14.55 -21.70
CA ARG A 86 -5.57 13.14 -21.94
C ARG A 86 -4.25 12.76 -21.29
N HIS A 87 -3.23 13.62 -21.42
CA HIS A 87 -1.92 13.38 -20.82
C HIS A 87 -1.98 13.43 -19.29
N ALA A 88 -2.68 14.41 -18.71
CA ALA A 88 -2.88 14.52 -17.28
C ALA A 88 -3.59 13.28 -16.69
N ASN A 89 -4.68 12.83 -17.32
CA ASN A 89 -5.40 11.61 -16.91
C ASN A 89 -4.49 10.39 -16.91
N ARG A 90 -3.67 10.22 -17.96
CA ARG A 90 -2.67 9.15 -18.00
C ARG A 90 -1.69 9.25 -16.84
N LEU A 91 -1.12 10.43 -16.57
CA LEU A 91 -0.20 10.60 -15.44
C LEU A 91 -0.87 10.28 -14.09
N TRP A 92 -2.15 10.58 -13.93
CA TRP A 92 -2.90 10.26 -12.72
C TRP A 92 -3.15 8.76 -12.56
N GLN A 93 -3.45 8.04 -13.65
CA GLN A 93 -3.46 6.58 -13.65
C GLN A 93 -2.10 6.03 -13.21
N GLU A 94 -1.01 6.52 -13.79
CA GLU A 94 0.35 6.09 -13.44
C GLU A 94 0.69 6.31 -11.96
N MET A 95 0.29 7.45 -11.39
CA MET A 95 0.44 7.72 -9.96
C MET A 95 -0.35 6.72 -9.10
N ALA A 96 -1.60 6.43 -9.47
CA ALA A 96 -2.40 5.44 -8.75
C ALA A 96 -1.76 4.04 -8.75
N GLY A 97 -1.25 3.59 -9.91
CA GLY A 97 -0.55 2.31 -10.04
C GLY A 97 0.72 2.24 -9.18
N ARG A 98 1.53 3.31 -9.22
CA ARG A 98 2.74 3.44 -8.40
C ARG A 98 2.43 3.42 -6.90
N ASP A 99 1.43 4.18 -6.47
CA ASP A 99 1.07 4.27 -5.06
C ASP A 99 0.56 2.92 -4.55
N ALA A 100 -0.32 2.24 -5.29
CA ALA A 100 -0.77 0.89 -4.96
C ALA A 100 0.39 -0.11 -4.83
N ALA A 101 1.35 -0.06 -5.76
CA ALA A 101 2.57 -0.87 -5.73
C ALA A 101 3.44 -0.58 -4.49
N MET A 102 3.67 0.69 -4.18
CA MET A 102 4.43 1.11 -3.01
C MET A 102 3.75 0.71 -1.70
N THR A 103 2.42 0.83 -1.63
CA THR A 103 1.61 0.42 -0.48
C THR A 103 1.76 -1.07 -0.21
N VAL A 104 1.64 -1.94 -1.22
CA VAL A 104 1.82 -3.40 -1.05
C VAL A 104 3.24 -3.74 -0.57
N TYR A 105 4.25 -3.07 -1.12
CA TYR A 105 5.64 -3.23 -0.69
C TYR A 105 5.82 -2.83 0.79
N GLN A 106 5.36 -1.64 1.18
CA GLN A 106 5.49 -1.15 2.54
C GLN A 106 4.70 -2.03 3.52
N TYR A 107 3.51 -2.47 3.15
CA TYR A 107 2.70 -3.42 3.92
C TYR A 107 3.49 -4.69 4.25
N ARG A 108 4.14 -5.30 3.24
CA ARG A 108 4.94 -6.51 3.42
C ARG A 108 6.10 -6.28 4.38
N HIS A 109 6.82 -5.18 4.23
CA HIS A 109 7.94 -4.85 5.13
C HIS A 109 7.48 -4.55 6.55
N THR A 110 6.34 -3.89 6.73
CA THR A 110 5.75 -3.66 8.05
C THR A 110 5.35 -4.97 8.70
N LEU A 111 4.74 -5.91 7.97
CA LEU A 111 4.39 -7.23 8.50
C LEU A 111 5.62 -8.07 8.86
N ASP A 112 6.68 -8.02 8.05
CA ASP A 112 7.97 -8.63 8.38
C ASP A 112 8.61 -7.99 9.63
N GLY A 113 8.52 -6.67 9.75
CA GLY A 113 8.94 -5.91 10.93
C GLY A 113 8.23 -6.38 12.20
N ILE A 114 6.90 -6.51 12.17
CA ILE A 114 6.10 -7.04 13.29
C ILE A 114 6.62 -8.41 13.74
N ARG A 115 6.88 -9.32 12.78
CA ARG A 115 7.40 -10.66 13.09
C ARG A 115 8.79 -10.61 13.71
N LYS A 116 9.66 -9.75 13.20
CA LYS A 116 11.04 -9.58 13.70
C LYS A 116 11.10 -8.90 15.07
N SER A 117 10.11 -8.09 15.44
CA SER A 117 10.02 -7.46 16.75
C SER A 117 9.61 -8.42 17.87
N MET A 118 9.02 -9.57 17.56
CA MET A 118 8.49 -10.51 18.58
C MET A 118 9.47 -10.96 19.66
N PRO A 119 10.74 -11.29 19.34
CA PRO A 119 11.71 -11.67 20.36
C PRO A 119 12.03 -10.54 21.36
N HIS A 120 11.69 -9.29 21.03
CA HIS A 120 11.97 -8.11 21.83
C HIS A 120 10.76 -7.61 22.63
N VAL A 121 9.62 -8.28 22.52
CA VAL A 121 8.36 -7.94 23.22
C VAL A 121 7.73 -9.19 23.84
N PRO A 122 8.47 -9.92 24.72
CA PRO A 122 8.05 -11.23 25.21
C PRO A 122 6.69 -11.22 25.91
N THR A 123 6.33 -10.15 26.63
CA THR A 123 5.02 -10.03 27.28
C THR A 123 3.88 -10.06 26.26
N MET A 124 4.00 -9.28 25.18
CA MET A 124 3.00 -9.30 24.12
C MET A 124 3.04 -10.62 23.34
N ALA A 125 4.25 -11.09 22.99
CA ALA A 125 4.48 -12.29 22.21
C ALA A 125 3.90 -13.56 22.85
N ALA A 126 3.88 -13.64 24.19
CA ALA A 126 3.28 -14.74 24.93
C ALA A 126 1.78 -14.94 24.62
N SER A 127 1.08 -13.88 24.21
CA SER A 127 -0.34 -13.92 23.86
C SER A 127 -0.62 -14.09 22.36
N ILE A 128 0.42 -14.03 21.51
CA ILE A 128 0.26 -14.01 20.06
C ILE A 128 -0.11 -15.39 19.51
N ARG A 129 -1.15 -15.44 18.67
CA ARG A 129 -1.50 -16.63 17.89
C ARG A 129 -0.60 -16.72 16.65
N GLN A 130 0.58 -17.32 16.81
CA GLN A 130 1.59 -17.44 15.75
C GLN A 130 1.07 -18.06 14.44
N ALA A 131 0.10 -18.97 14.52
CA ALA A 131 -0.53 -19.57 13.34
C ALA A 131 -1.20 -18.50 12.45
N CYS A 132 -1.97 -17.58 13.04
CA CYS A 132 -2.66 -16.52 12.32
C CYS A 132 -1.71 -15.62 11.54
N LEU A 133 -0.51 -15.35 12.07
CA LEU A 133 0.50 -14.53 11.39
C LEU A 133 1.21 -15.27 10.27
N ARG A 134 1.48 -16.55 10.44
CA ARG A 134 2.02 -17.39 9.35
C ARG A 134 1.02 -17.46 8.21
N ASP A 135 -0.25 -17.62 8.52
CA ASP A 135 -1.31 -17.72 7.51
C ASP A 135 -1.56 -16.37 6.83
N ALA A 136 -1.55 -15.26 7.58
CA ALA A 136 -1.60 -13.91 7.02
C ALA A 136 -0.41 -13.65 6.07
N TRP A 137 0.81 -14.03 6.47
CA TRP A 137 2.00 -13.90 5.63
C TRP A 137 1.88 -14.72 4.33
N ARG A 138 1.42 -15.98 4.43
CA ARG A 138 1.19 -16.82 3.26
C ARG A 138 0.11 -16.24 2.33
N ALA A 139 -0.98 -15.72 2.90
CA ALA A 139 -2.03 -15.06 2.13
C ALA A 139 -1.49 -13.83 1.39
N LEU A 140 -0.71 -12.98 2.07
CA LEU A 140 -0.06 -11.83 1.45
C LEU A 140 0.84 -12.25 0.27
N LEU A 141 1.69 -13.25 0.44
CA LEU A 141 2.59 -13.71 -0.62
C LEU A 141 1.85 -14.34 -1.80
N ARG A 142 0.75 -15.06 -1.54
CA ARG A 142 -0.08 -15.66 -2.58
C ARG A 142 -0.80 -14.59 -3.38
N ASP A 143 -1.40 -13.62 -2.69
CA ASP A 143 -2.27 -12.61 -3.29
C ASP A 143 -1.47 -11.47 -3.92
N PHE A 144 -0.25 -11.22 -3.41
CA PHE A 144 0.69 -10.19 -3.83
C PHE A 144 2.13 -10.76 -3.94
N PRO A 145 2.40 -11.59 -4.96
CA PRO A 145 3.70 -12.26 -5.09
C PRO A 145 4.86 -11.29 -5.35
N ASN A 146 4.58 -10.09 -5.86
CA ASN A 146 5.56 -9.17 -6.40
C ASN A 146 5.98 -8.11 -5.35
N ASP A 147 7.05 -8.35 -4.57
CA ASP A 147 7.60 -7.30 -3.69
C ASP A 147 8.44 -6.25 -4.44
N LEU A 148 8.73 -6.50 -5.71
CA LEU A 148 9.72 -5.76 -6.48
C LEU A 148 9.16 -4.46 -7.08
N ALA A 149 7.88 -4.17 -6.83
CA ALA A 149 7.19 -3.04 -7.43
C ALA A 149 7.80 -1.67 -7.03
N ARG A 150 8.40 -1.57 -5.83
CA ARG A 150 9.17 -0.37 -5.45
C ARG A 150 10.36 -0.13 -6.35
N HIS A 151 11.12 -1.17 -6.70
CA HIS A 151 12.33 -1.00 -7.50
C HIS A 151 11.97 -0.50 -8.89
N ALA A 152 10.95 -1.09 -9.49
CA ALA A 152 10.45 -0.66 -10.79
C ALA A 152 9.90 0.79 -10.77
N ALA A 153 9.14 1.17 -9.74
CA ALA A 153 8.56 2.51 -9.65
C ALA A 153 9.56 3.61 -9.26
N GLY A 154 10.57 3.27 -8.44
CA GLY A 154 11.49 4.24 -7.83
C GLY A 154 12.82 4.42 -8.55
N HIS A 155 13.30 3.40 -9.27
CA HIS A 155 14.67 3.36 -9.82
C HIS A 155 14.71 3.28 -11.35
N ARG A 156 13.61 3.63 -12.03
CA ARG A 156 13.50 3.52 -13.51
C ARG A 156 14.68 4.13 -14.26
N GLY A 157 15.14 5.32 -13.86
CA GLY A 157 16.27 5.99 -14.52
C GLY A 157 17.59 5.22 -14.35
N GLU A 158 17.78 4.57 -13.19
CA GLU A 158 18.96 3.76 -12.90
C GLU A 158 18.91 2.41 -13.62
N ASP A 159 17.72 1.81 -13.75
CA ASP A 159 17.49 0.51 -14.38
C ASP A 159 17.68 0.54 -15.90
N ILE A 160 17.50 1.71 -16.53
CA ILE A 160 17.71 1.93 -17.98
C ILE A 160 18.99 2.72 -18.30
N ALA A 161 19.87 2.94 -17.31
CA ALA A 161 21.07 3.76 -17.46
C ALA A 161 22.12 3.13 -18.40
N SER A 162 22.05 1.83 -18.68
CA SER A 162 22.91 1.15 -19.65
C SER A 162 22.18 -0.01 -20.35
N PRO A 163 22.62 -0.43 -21.55
CA PRO A 163 22.07 -1.60 -22.24
C PRO A 163 22.14 -2.89 -21.41
N GLU A 164 23.18 -3.08 -20.60
CA GLU A 164 23.36 -4.24 -19.74
C GLU A 164 22.34 -4.26 -18.61
N LYS A 165 22.12 -3.11 -17.95
CA LYS A 165 21.08 -2.99 -16.93
C LYS A 165 19.70 -3.22 -17.53
N PHE A 166 19.38 -2.55 -18.64
CA PHE A 166 18.12 -2.76 -19.35
C PHE A 166 17.86 -4.24 -19.64
N LYS A 167 18.85 -4.95 -20.21
CA LYS A 167 18.77 -6.39 -20.50
C LYS A 167 18.61 -7.25 -19.25
N SER A 168 19.19 -6.85 -18.12
CA SER A 168 19.08 -7.58 -16.85
C SER A 168 17.67 -7.51 -16.23
N HIS A 169 16.89 -6.49 -16.59
CA HIS A 169 15.52 -6.31 -16.13
C HIS A 169 14.47 -6.77 -17.15
N ALA A 170 14.82 -6.85 -18.44
CA ALA A 170 13.94 -7.32 -19.51
C ALA A 170 13.66 -8.84 -19.45
N VAL A 171 12.42 -9.22 -19.71
CA VAL A 171 12.00 -10.61 -19.94
C VAL A 171 12.70 -11.12 -21.20
N ASP A 172 13.31 -12.30 -21.09
CA ASP A 172 14.10 -12.94 -22.15
C ASP A 172 15.18 -12.04 -22.77
N ARG A 173 15.63 -11.00 -22.02
CA ARG A 173 16.58 -9.97 -22.47
C ARG A 173 16.10 -9.08 -23.63
N THR A 174 14.83 -9.17 -24.02
CA THR A 174 14.27 -8.43 -25.17
C THR A 174 13.03 -7.62 -24.81
N THR A 175 12.17 -8.13 -23.93
CA THR A 175 10.89 -7.52 -23.61
C THR A 175 10.99 -6.75 -22.30
N TYR A 176 10.91 -5.42 -22.38
CA TYR A 176 10.95 -4.56 -21.21
C TYR A 176 9.66 -3.77 -21.10
N HIS A 177 8.94 -3.94 -20.00
CA HIS A 177 7.79 -3.11 -19.68
C HIS A 177 8.27 -2.01 -18.74
N LEU A 178 8.32 -0.79 -19.27
CA LEU A 178 8.38 0.39 -18.42
C LEU A 178 7.17 0.35 -17.48
N PRO A 179 7.31 0.70 -16.20
CA PRO A 179 6.17 0.76 -15.29
C PRO A 179 5.08 1.64 -15.91
N HIS A 180 3.91 1.04 -16.14
CA HIS A 180 2.76 1.71 -16.70
C HIS A 180 1.45 1.12 -16.17
N MET A 181 0.37 1.90 -16.23
CA MET A 181 -0.98 1.38 -16.09
C MET A 181 -1.52 0.88 -17.43
N ASP A 182 -2.12 -0.30 -17.40
CA ASP A 182 -2.92 -0.89 -18.47
C ASP A 182 -4.32 -1.21 -17.91
N GLY A 183 -5.25 -0.29 -18.15
CA GLY A 183 -6.57 -0.29 -17.51
C GLY A 183 -6.44 -0.23 -15.98
N ARG A 184 -6.77 -1.33 -15.31
CA ARG A 184 -6.67 -1.48 -13.84
C ARG A 184 -5.41 -2.24 -13.39
N THR A 185 -4.52 -2.61 -14.30
CA THR A 185 -3.33 -3.40 -13.98
C THR A 185 -2.07 -2.54 -14.10
N TYR A 186 -1.32 -2.44 -13.02
CA TYR A 186 0.02 -1.86 -13.04
C TYR A 186 1.03 -2.90 -13.50
N ARG A 187 1.72 -2.64 -14.61
CA ARG A 187 2.61 -3.59 -15.29
C ARG A 187 4.03 -3.06 -15.31
N PHE A 188 5.00 -3.93 -15.03
CA PHE A 188 6.43 -3.59 -15.10
C PHE A 188 7.28 -4.84 -15.30
N THR A 189 8.51 -4.68 -15.77
CA THR A 189 9.52 -5.74 -15.75
C THR A 189 10.61 -5.44 -14.74
N TYR A 190 11.04 -6.46 -14.00
CA TYR A 190 12.17 -6.33 -13.09
C TYR A 190 12.88 -7.68 -12.92
N LYS A 191 14.22 -7.67 -12.88
CA LYS A 191 15.06 -8.88 -12.74
C LYS A 191 14.68 -10.03 -13.70
N GLY A 192 14.35 -9.68 -14.95
CA GLY A 192 14.05 -10.64 -16.00
C GLY A 192 12.64 -11.24 -15.94
N ALA A 193 11.76 -10.74 -15.08
CA ALA A 193 10.38 -11.18 -14.98
C ALA A 193 9.39 -10.03 -15.25
N ALA A 194 8.26 -10.36 -15.87
CA ALA A 194 7.12 -9.46 -15.95
C ALA A 194 6.32 -9.59 -14.65
N HIS A 195 5.89 -8.43 -14.14
CA HIS A 195 5.12 -8.32 -12.92
C HIS A 195 3.89 -7.49 -13.18
N GLU A 196 2.83 -7.87 -12.47
CA GLU A 196 1.53 -7.24 -12.56
C GLU A 196 0.97 -7.03 -11.15
N LEU A 197 0.25 -5.93 -10.98
CA LEU A 197 -0.54 -5.65 -9.79
C LEU A 197 -1.91 -5.11 -10.23
N LEU A 198 -2.96 -5.82 -9.88
CA LEU A 198 -4.32 -5.34 -10.10
C LEU A 198 -4.69 -4.29 -9.04
N VAL A 199 -5.17 -3.13 -9.49
CA VAL A 199 -5.53 -1.98 -8.66
C VAL A 199 -7.06 -1.82 -8.68
N ASP A 200 -7.72 -2.65 -7.88
CA ASP A 200 -9.18 -2.74 -7.79
C ASP A 200 -9.69 -3.03 -6.37
N HIS A 201 -11.02 -2.97 -6.19
CA HIS A 201 -11.66 -3.29 -4.90
C HIS A 201 -11.38 -4.72 -4.43
N PRO A 202 -11.50 -5.77 -5.26
CA PRO A 202 -11.09 -7.13 -4.87
C PRO A 202 -9.67 -7.22 -4.29
N SER A 203 -8.68 -6.55 -4.89
CA SER A 203 -7.31 -6.58 -4.38
C SER A 203 -7.18 -5.82 -3.08
N ARG A 204 -7.85 -4.67 -2.92
CA ARG A 204 -7.97 -3.98 -1.63
C ARG A 204 -8.55 -4.90 -0.55
N LEU A 205 -9.60 -5.66 -0.87
CA LEU A 205 -10.22 -6.59 0.09
C LEU A 205 -9.26 -7.70 0.52
N LYS A 206 -8.38 -8.18 -0.36
CA LYS A 206 -7.32 -9.14 0.03
C LYS A 206 -6.39 -8.54 1.08
N LEU A 207 -5.92 -7.30 0.92
CA LEU A 207 -5.12 -6.62 1.95
C LEU A 207 -5.88 -6.44 3.26
N LYS A 208 -7.17 -6.06 3.20
CA LYS A 208 -8.04 -5.96 4.37
C LYS A 208 -8.14 -7.29 5.12
N GLU A 209 -8.33 -8.40 4.42
CA GLU A 209 -8.43 -9.73 5.03
C GLU A 209 -7.10 -10.18 5.64
N VAL A 210 -5.96 -9.86 5.01
CA VAL A 210 -4.64 -10.08 5.61
C VAL A 210 -4.52 -9.28 6.91
N THR A 211 -4.88 -8.00 6.93
CA THR A 211 -4.82 -7.16 8.14
C THR A 211 -5.72 -7.71 9.25
N ARG A 212 -6.95 -8.13 8.91
CA ARG A 212 -7.87 -8.76 9.85
C ARG A 212 -7.27 -10.02 10.46
N SER A 213 -6.62 -10.86 9.66
CA SER A 213 -5.92 -12.06 10.13
C SER A 213 -4.72 -11.72 11.02
N VAL A 214 -3.99 -10.64 10.73
CA VAL A 214 -2.92 -10.14 11.60
C VAL A 214 -3.50 -9.69 12.93
N TYR A 215 -4.57 -8.88 12.94
CA TYR A 215 -5.17 -8.36 14.17
C TYR A 215 -5.73 -9.48 15.04
N ALA A 216 -6.36 -10.50 14.44
CA ALA A 216 -6.84 -11.68 15.14
C ALA A 216 -5.73 -12.48 15.84
N ALA A 217 -4.45 -12.23 15.49
CA ALA A 217 -3.30 -12.82 16.16
C ALA A 217 -2.98 -12.16 17.51
N PHE A 218 -3.52 -10.97 17.81
CA PHE A 218 -3.23 -10.18 19.01
C PHE A 218 -4.49 -10.02 19.89
N PRO A 219 -4.95 -11.07 20.59
CA PRO A 219 -6.19 -11.03 21.36
C PRO A 219 -6.18 -9.97 22.48
N VAL A 220 -5.02 -9.62 23.02
CA VAL A 220 -4.88 -8.58 24.07
C VAL A 220 -5.15 -7.16 23.55
N LEU A 221 -5.19 -6.99 22.22
CA LEU A 221 -5.46 -5.73 21.52
C LEU A 221 -6.85 -5.71 20.89
N ASP A 222 -7.70 -6.71 21.16
CA ASP A 222 -9.05 -6.76 20.60
C ASP A 222 -9.86 -5.50 20.96
N GLY A 223 -10.51 -4.92 19.96
CA GLY A 223 -11.20 -3.63 20.07
C GLY A 223 -10.31 -2.39 20.21
N LYS A 224 -8.98 -2.54 20.33
CA LYS A 224 -8.01 -1.42 20.50
C LYS A 224 -7.19 -1.11 19.24
N LEU A 225 -7.40 -1.86 18.16
CA LEU A 225 -6.81 -1.59 16.86
C LEU A 225 -7.83 -0.93 15.92
N PRO A 226 -7.39 -0.24 14.86
CA PRO A 226 -8.29 0.36 13.88
C PRO A 226 -9.34 -0.64 13.35
N PRO A 227 -10.60 -0.23 13.17
CA PRO A 227 -11.62 -1.11 12.59
C PRO A 227 -11.31 -1.39 11.11
N MET A 228 -11.52 -2.64 10.69
CA MET A 228 -11.31 -3.11 9.31
C MET A 228 -12.56 -3.01 8.44
#